data_AF-A0A8T4BFW6-F1
#
_entry.id   AF-A0A8T4BFW6-F1
#
_cell.length_a   1.000
_cell.length_b   1.000
_cell.length_c   1.000
_cell.angle_alpha   90.00
_cell.angle_beta   90.00
_cell.angle_gamma   90.00
#
_symmetry.space_group_name_H-M   'P 1'
#
loop_
_entity.id
_entity.type
_entity.pdbx_description
1 polymer ?
#
loop_
_entity_poly.entity_id
_entity_poly.type
_entity_poly.pdbx_seq_one_letter_code
_entity_poly.pdbx_strand_id
1 'polypeptide(L)'
;MVSGRMSRRARRHFKNIQRSKTKFELQEIASGIQTDLDKRHLTYDEALMLGNLIQNRADQVPGNTIVYAISDRDAYRRTLELYLRDALLTRTEQLLLWEERRRLGISEEEHQSLLEQLLTQWKRQGRNVTIDRFEKPSGGADTV
;
A
#
# COMPACT_ATOMS: atom_id res chain seq x y z
N MET A 1 9.23 -4.66 -25.18
CA MET A 1 9.36 -4.55 -23.70
C MET A 1 9.91 -5.87 -23.19
N VAL A 2 11.03 -5.84 -22.46
CA VAL A 2 11.72 -7.04 -22.00
C VAL A 2 10.83 -7.75 -20.99
N SER A 3 10.14 -8.79 -21.42
CA SER A 3 9.59 -9.83 -20.55
C SER A 3 10.79 -10.59 -19.97
N GLY A 4 11.46 -9.94 -19.01
CA GLY A 4 12.49 -10.54 -18.19
C GLY A 4 11.81 -11.65 -17.42
N ARG A 5 12.05 -12.90 -17.84
CA ARG A 5 11.55 -14.09 -17.18
C ARG A 5 11.84 -13.95 -15.68
N MET A 6 10.79 -13.72 -14.86
CA MET A 6 10.89 -13.63 -13.39
C MET A 6 11.90 -14.63 -12.84
N SER A 7 12.74 -14.22 -11.90
CA SER A 7 13.70 -15.11 -11.26
C SER A 7 12.99 -16.33 -10.65
N ARG A 8 13.72 -17.44 -10.47
CA ARG A 8 13.18 -18.65 -9.83
C ARG A 8 12.60 -18.33 -8.44
N ARG A 9 13.23 -17.40 -7.74
CA ARG A 9 12.85 -16.96 -6.40
C ARG A 9 11.57 -16.12 -6.44
N ALA A 10 11.48 -15.16 -7.36
CA ALA A 10 10.27 -14.37 -7.57
C ALA A 10 9.07 -15.26 -7.92
N ARG A 11 9.25 -16.28 -8.79
CA ARG A 11 8.17 -17.24 -9.12
C ARG A 11 7.70 -18.08 -7.93
N ARG A 12 8.61 -18.40 -7.00
CA ARG A 12 8.23 -19.12 -5.77
C ARG A 12 7.33 -18.26 -4.90
N HIS A 13 7.73 -17.01 -4.66
CA HIS A 13 6.91 -16.04 -3.92
C HIS A 13 5.56 -15.81 -4.60
N PHE A 14 5.55 -15.60 -5.92
CA PHE A 14 4.33 -15.48 -6.71
C PHE A 14 3.33 -16.62 -6.47
N LYS A 15 3.79 -17.88 -6.53
CA LYS A 15 2.95 -19.05 -6.28
C LYS A 15 2.43 -19.09 -4.84
N ASN A 16 3.23 -18.69 -3.87
CA ASN A 16 2.83 -18.66 -2.46
C ASN A 16 1.77 -17.58 -2.22
N ILE A 17 1.93 -16.39 -2.82
CA ILE A 17 0.96 -15.29 -2.73
C ILE A 17 -0.41 -15.76 -3.24
N GLN A 18 -0.46 -16.36 -4.43
CA GLN A 18 -1.72 -16.87 -5.01
C GLN A 18 -2.44 -17.90 -4.14
N ARG A 19 -1.70 -18.68 -3.36
CA ARG A 19 -2.25 -19.75 -2.50
C ARG A 19 -2.61 -19.28 -1.11
N SER A 20 -2.13 -18.11 -0.69
CA SER A 20 -2.34 -17.58 0.65
C SER A 20 -3.82 -17.30 0.89
N LYS A 21 -4.30 -17.67 2.07
CA LYS A 21 -5.71 -17.56 2.49
C LYS A 21 -5.89 -16.58 3.64
N THR A 22 -4.80 -16.10 4.25
CA THR A 22 -4.86 -15.17 5.37
C THR A 22 -3.92 -13.99 5.16
N LYS A 23 -4.27 -12.83 5.74
CA LYS A 23 -3.39 -11.65 5.73
C LYS A 23 -2.08 -11.87 6.48
N PHE A 24 -2.09 -12.78 7.46
CA PHE A 24 -0.89 -13.19 8.19
C PHE A 24 0.12 -13.90 7.27
N GLU A 25 -0.31 -14.90 6.50
CA GLU A 25 0.55 -15.58 5.51
C GLU A 25 1.11 -14.60 4.48
N LEU A 26 0.28 -13.66 4.01
CA LEU A 26 0.71 -12.61 3.09
C LEU A 26 1.79 -11.71 3.70
N GLN A 27 1.67 -11.38 4.99
CA GLN A 27 2.68 -10.61 5.71
C GLN A 27 4.00 -11.38 5.85
N GLU A 28 3.96 -12.69 6.13
CA GLU A 28 5.17 -13.52 6.17
C GLU A 28 5.87 -13.58 4.81
N ILE A 29 5.11 -13.69 3.73
CA ILE A 29 5.67 -13.67 2.37
C ILE A 29 6.27 -12.29 2.07
N ALA A 30 5.61 -11.21 2.45
CA ALA A 30 6.13 -9.85 2.29
C ALA A 30 7.49 -9.68 3.01
N SER A 31 7.60 -10.15 4.25
CA SER A 31 8.86 -10.16 5.00
C SER A 31 9.94 -11.02 4.33
N GLY A 32 9.56 -12.14 3.74
CA GLY A 32 10.46 -12.99 2.93
C GLY A 32 10.98 -12.28 1.69
N ILE A 33 10.12 -11.54 0.98
CA ILE A 33 10.50 -10.74 -0.20
C ILE A 33 11.46 -9.61 0.21
N GLN A 34 11.18 -8.90 1.30
CA GLN A 34 12.08 -7.86 1.82
C GLN A 34 13.46 -8.45 2.12
N THR A 35 13.51 -9.58 2.83
CA THR A 35 14.78 -10.28 3.13
C THR A 35 15.54 -10.66 1.86
N ASP A 36 14.83 -11.11 0.82
CA ASP A 36 15.43 -11.49 -0.45
C ASP A 36 15.90 -10.29 -1.27
N LEU A 37 15.21 -9.15 -1.19
CA LEU A 37 15.66 -7.88 -1.76
C LEU A 37 16.93 -7.39 -1.05
N ASP A 38 16.95 -7.39 0.29
CA ASP A 38 18.08 -6.94 1.10
C ASP A 38 19.34 -7.77 0.81
N LYS A 39 19.16 -9.09 0.62
CA LYS A 39 20.24 -10.01 0.22
C LYS A 39 20.57 -9.97 -1.27
N ARG A 40 19.95 -9.07 -2.05
CA ARG A 40 20.12 -8.91 -3.50
C ARG A 40 19.80 -10.19 -4.30
N HIS A 41 18.92 -11.03 -3.77
CA HIS A 41 18.38 -12.19 -4.46
C HIS A 41 17.18 -11.86 -5.34
N LEU A 42 16.57 -10.69 -5.14
CA LEU A 42 15.53 -10.09 -5.96
C LEU A 42 15.95 -8.68 -6.36
N THR A 43 15.49 -8.23 -7.52
CA THR A 43 15.58 -6.81 -7.89
C THR A 43 14.47 -6.01 -7.20
N TYR A 44 14.63 -4.69 -7.15
CA TYR A 44 13.57 -3.80 -6.66
C TYR A 44 12.28 -3.97 -7.48
N ASP A 45 12.38 -4.02 -8.81
CA ASP A 45 11.21 -4.19 -9.70
C ASP A 45 10.48 -5.51 -9.43
N GLU A 46 11.22 -6.61 -9.18
CA GLU A 46 10.60 -7.89 -8.80
C GLU A 46 9.92 -7.80 -7.44
N ALA A 47 10.54 -7.15 -6.47
CA ALA A 47 9.96 -6.96 -5.14
C ALA A 47 8.69 -6.08 -5.21
N LEU A 48 8.72 -4.99 -5.99
CA LEU A 48 7.59 -4.10 -6.22
C LEU A 48 6.42 -4.83 -6.89
N MET A 49 6.71 -5.60 -7.94
CA MET A 49 5.71 -6.42 -8.63
C MET A 49 5.05 -7.42 -7.65
N LEU A 50 5.84 -8.12 -6.85
CA LEU A 50 5.33 -9.09 -5.88
C LEU A 50 4.55 -8.43 -4.75
N GLY A 51 4.97 -7.26 -4.27
CA GLY A 51 4.25 -6.52 -3.25
C GLY A 51 2.92 -5.99 -3.75
N ASN A 52 2.84 -5.47 -4.98
CA ASN A 52 1.58 -5.10 -5.61
C ASN A 52 0.62 -6.31 -5.73
N LEU A 53 1.15 -7.50 -6.05
CA LEU A 53 0.36 -8.72 -6.06
C LEU A 53 -0.12 -9.12 -4.65
N ILE A 54 0.69 -8.90 -3.62
CA ILE A 54 0.31 -9.12 -2.22
C ILE A 54 -0.87 -8.23 -1.85
N GLN A 55 -0.85 -6.94 -2.21
CA GLN A 55 -1.95 -6.02 -1.93
C GLN A 55 -3.25 -6.49 -2.61
N ASN A 56 -3.19 -6.81 -3.90
CA ASN A 56 -4.34 -7.34 -4.65
C ASN A 56 -4.90 -8.63 -4.02
N ARG A 57 -4.04 -9.50 -3.50
CA ARG A 57 -4.48 -10.71 -2.81
C ARG A 57 -5.04 -10.42 -1.43
N ALA A 58 -4.48 -9.45 -0.70
CA ALA A 58 -4.94 -9.05 0.62
C ALA A 58 -6.36 -8.48 0.59
N ASP A 59 -6.76 -7.82 -0.50
CA ASP A 59 -8.11 -7.30 -0.69
C ASP A 59 -9.16 -8.40 -0.86
N GLN A 60 -8.73 -9.57 -1.35
CA GLN A 60 -9.61 -10.74 -1.55
C GLN A 60 -9.71 -11.64 -0.31
N VAL A 61 -8.94 -11.34 0.73
CA VAL A 61 -8.80 -12.18 1.93
C VAL A 61 -9.45 -11.45 3.12
N PRO A 62 -10.26 -12.14 3.95
CA PRO A 62 -10.92 -11.51 5.08
C PRO A 62 -9.91 -10.94 6.09
N GLY A 63 -10.32 -9.84 6.75
CA GLY A 63 -9.59 -9.19 7.83
C GLY A 63 -9.30 -7.72 7.54
N ASN A 64 -9.12 -6.92 8.60
CA ASN A 64 -8.90 -5.47 8.50
C ASN A 64 -7.46 -5.04 8.83
N THR A 65 -6.51 -5.97 8.76
CA THR A 65 -5.10 -5.68 9.03
C THR A 65 -4.43 -5.15 7.76
N ILE A 66 -3.55 -4.16 7.93
CA ILE A 66 -2.66 -3.69 6.87
C ILE A 66 -1.58 -4.74 6.64
N VAL A 67 -1.35 -5.11 5.37
CA VAL A 67 -0.20 -5.94 4.98
C VAL A 67 0.90 -5.01 4.46
N TYR A 68 2.04 -5.02 5.14
CA TYR A 68 3.20 -4.21 4.81
C TYR A 68 4.06 -4.97 3.78
N ALA A 69 3.92 -4.60 2.52
CA ALA A 69 4.67 -5.14 1.39
C ALA A 69 5.30 -4.01 0.57
N ILE A 70 6.40 -4.25 -0.13
CA ILE A 70 7.03 -3.26 -1.01
C ILE A 70 6.09 -3.05 -2.22
N SER A 71 5.21 -2.05 -2.15
CA SER A 71 4.15 -1.82 -3.13
C SER A 71 3.87 -0.34 -3.29
N ASP A 72 3.22 0.05 -4.40
CA ASP A 72 2.77 1.43 -4.61
C ASP A 72 1.83 1.88 -3.49
N ARG A 73 0.94 0.99 -3.04
CA ARG A 73 0.08 1.21 -1.87
C ARG A 73 0.86 1.43 -0.57
N ASP A 74 2.04 0.82 -0.41
CA ASP A 74 2.86 0.99 0.79
C ASP A 74 3.67 2.29 0.73
N ALA A 75 4.14 2.67 -0.46
CA ALA A 75 4.71 3.99 -0.69
C ALA A 75 3.69 5.09 -0.33
N TYR A 76 2.45 4.95 -0.80
CA TYR A 76 1.37 5.87 -0.46
C TYR A 76 1.03 5.88 1.03
N ARG A 77 0.93 4.70 1.66
CA ARG A 77 0.72 4.57 3.11
C ARG A 77 1.76 5.35 3.91
N ARG A 78 3.05 5.25 3.56
CA ARG A 78 4.13 5.97 4.25
C ARG A 78 3.96 7.48 4.13
N THR A 79 3.57 7.97 2.95
CA THR A 79 3.26 9.40 2.73
C THR A 79 2.05 9.83 3.56
N LEU A 80 0.99 9.01 3.59
CA LEU A 80 -0.21 9.27 4.39
C LEU A 80 0.12 9.32 5.89
N GLU A 81 0.87 8.35 6.41
CA GLU A 81 1.33 8.35 7.80
C GLU A 81 2.19 9.56 8.15
N LEU A 82 3.02 10.02 7.21
CA LEU A 82 3.84 11.21 7.39
C LEU A 82 2.98 12.45 7.62
N TYR A 83 1.97 12.67 6.77
CA TYR A 83 1.07 13.83 6.91
C TYR A 83 0.16 13.72 8.12
N LEU A 84 -0.27 12.51 8.48
CA LEU A 84 -1.08 12.34 9.67
C LEU A 84 -0.28 12.62 10.96
N ARG A 85 1.07 12.56 10.94
CA ARG A 85 1.94 12.54 12.13
C ARG A 85 1.65 13.65 13.14
N ASP A 86 1.31 14.84 12.66
CA ASP A 86 1.05 16.02 13.48
C ASP A 86 -0.40 16.12 13.95
N ALA A 87 -1.18 15.04 13.78
CA ALA A 87 -2.58 14.90 14.17
C ALA A 87 -3.54 15.90 13.50
N LEU A 88 -3.09 16.58 12.45
CA LEU A 88 -3.87 17.48 11.63
C LEU A 88 -3.56 17.19 10.16
N LEU A 89 -4.59 16.88 9.38
CA LEU A 89 -4.47 16.73 7.93
C LEU A 89 -4.97 17.99 7.24
N THR A 90 -4.04 18.88 6.89
CA THR A 90 -4.33 20.19 6.33
C THR A 90 -4.84 20.11 4.88
N ARG A 91 -5.49 21.17 4.40
CA ARG A 91 -5.95 21.26 3.00
C ARG A 91 -4.82 21.04 1.98
N THR A 92 -3.62 21.55 2.27
CA THR A 92 -2.45 21.41 1.40
C THR A 92 -1.99 19.96 1.32
N GLU A 93 -1.91 19.27 2.46
CA GLU A 93 -1.53 17.86 2.51
C GLU A 93 -2.57 16.96 1.83
N GLN A 94 -3.85 17.30 1.96
CA GLN A 94 -4.92 16.60 1.24
C GLN A 94 -4.79 16.77 -0.28
N LEU A 95 -4.38 17.95 -0.77
CA LEU A 95 -4.10 18.16 -2.19
C LEU A 95 -2.89 17.33 -2.66
N LEU A 96 -1.80 17.33 -1.89
CA LEU A 96 -0.60 16.52 -2.20
C LEU A 96 -0.91 15.02 -2.20
N LEU A 97 -1.74 14.56 -1.26
CA LEU A 97 -2.22 13.17 -1.22
C LEU A 97 -3.09 12.83 -2.42
N TRP A 98 -3.90 13.77 -2.90
CA TRP A 98 -4.72 13.59 -4.10
C TRP A 98 -3.86 13.46 -5.36
N GLU A 99 -2.83 14.28 -5.51
CA GLU A 99 -1.88 14.18 -6.63
C GLU A 99 -1.08 12.87 -6.60
N GLU A 100 -0.57 12.50 -5.42
CA GLU A 100 0.20 11.27 -5.23
C GLU A 100 -0.65 10.03 -5.50
N ARG A 101 -1.91 10.03 -5.04
CA ARG A 101 -2.90 8.98 -5.33
C ARG A 101 -3.00 8.76 -6.85
N ARG A 102 -3.20 9.83 -7.62
CA ARG A 102 -3.32 9.75 -9.09
C ARG A 102 -2.03 9.28 -9.75
N ARG A 103 -0.87 9.73 -9.26
CA ARG A 103 0.44 9.31 -9.76
C ARG A 103 0.67 7.80 -9.60
N LEU A 104 0.22 7.23 -8.49
CA LEU A 104 0.37 5.82 -8.16
C LEU A 104 -0.80 4.94 -8.65
N GLY A 105 -1.83 5.54 -9.26
CA GLY A 105 -3.02 4.81 -9.72
C GLY A 105 -3.88 4.25 -8.59
N ILE A 106 -3.84 4.88 -7.41
CA ILE A 106 -4.61 4.47 -6.24
C ILE A 106 -6.04 5.01 -6.36
N SER A 107 -7.04 4.18 -6.10
CA SER A 107 -8.44 4.63 -6.15
C SER A 107 -8.83 5.45 -4.91
N GLU A 108 -9.97 6.13 -4.97
CA GLU A 108 -10.49 6.81 -3.81
C GLU A 108 -10.88 5.87 -2.67
N GLU A 109 -11.49 4.75 -3.03
CA GLU A 109 -11.92 3.72 -2.10
C GLU A 109 -10.71 3.09 -1.40
N GLU A 110 -9.61 2.86 -2.14
CA GLU A 110 -8.35 2.39 -1.58
C GLU A 110 -7.75 3.41 -0.61
N HIS A 111 -7.74 4.70 -0.97
CA HIS A 111 -7.31 5.76 -0.07
C HIS A 111 -8.15 5.79 1.21
N GLN A 112 -9.47 5.78 1.09
CA GLN A 112 -10.39 5.90 2.22
C GLN A 112 -10.26 4.69 3.16
N SER A 113 -10.19 3.48 2.61
CA SER A 113 -9.99 2.25 3.39
C SER A 113 -8.66 2.26 4.13
N LEU A 114 -7.58 2.72 3.47
CA LEU A 114 -6.27 2.84 4.09
C LEU A 114 -6.25 3.89 5.20
N LEU A 115 -6.86 5.05 4.97
CA LEU A 115 -7.00 6.12 5.95
C LEU A 115 -7.75 5.62 7.19
N GLU A 116 -8.89 4.96 7.01
CA GLU A 116 -9.69 4.39 8.11
C GLU A 116 -8.91 3.34 8.91
N GLN A 117 -8.16 2.47 8.24
CA GLN A 117 -7.30 1.48 8.90
C GLN A 117 -6.22 2.16 9.74
N LEU A 118 -5.55 3.19 9.21
CA LEU A 118 -4.53 3.96 9.95
C LEU A 118 -5.12 4.72 11.14
N LEU A 119 -6.23 5.43 10.95
CA LEU A 119 -6.92 6.15 12.02
C LEU A 119 -7.37 5.18 13.13
N THR A 120 -7.85 3.99 12.77
CA THR A 120 -8.22 2.95 13.73
C THR A 120 -7.01 2.48 14.54
N GLN A 121 -5.87 2.25 13.89
CA GLN A 121 -4.63 1.87 14.57
C GLN A 121 -4.16 2.97 15.52
N TRP A 122 -4.21 4.23 15.09
CA TRP A 122 -3.75 5.37 15.87
C TRP A 122 -4.66 5.70 17.04
N LYS A 123 -5.97 5.55 16.86
CA LYS A 123 -6.95 5.65 17.94
C LYS A 123 -6.68 4.62 19.03
N ARG A 124 -6.30 3.39 18.66
CA ARG A 124 -5.87 2.36 19.63
C ARG A 124 -4.57 2.72 20.36
N GLN A 125 -3.72 3.56 19.76
CA GLN A 125 -2.51 4.12 20.38
C GLN A 125 -2.77 5.41 21.16
N GLY A 126 -4.03 5.84 21.30
CA GLY A 126 -4.41 7.06 22.03
C GLY A 126 -4.22 8.36 21.24
N ARG A 127 -4.01 8.30 19.92
CA ARG A 127 -3.89 9.47 19.04
C ARG A 127 -5.21 9.72 18.32
N ASN A 128 -5.69 10.96 18.38
CA ASN A 128 -6.83 11.42 17.58
C ASN A 128 -6.30 12.37 16.50
N VAL A 129 -6.73 12.17 15.26
CA VAL A 129 -6.38 13.02 14.13
C VAL A 129 -7.58 13.87 13.75
N THR A 130 -7.36 15.16 13.52
CA THR A 130 -8.33 16.08 12.93
C THR A 130 -8.08 16.18 11.43
N ILE A 131 -9.12 16.07 10.62
CA ILE A 131 -9.03 16.18 9.15
C ILE A 131 -9.80 17.43 8.74
N ASP A 132 -9.13 18.36 8.08
CA ASP A 132 -9.78 19.58 7.57
C ASP A 132 -10.76 19.24 6.44
N ARG A 133 -11.78 20.08 6.26
CA ARG A 133 -12.68 19.94 5.11
C ARG A 133 -11.91 20.25 3.81
N PHE A 134 -11.86 19.28 2.91
CA PHE A 134 -11.25 19.41 1.59
C PHE A 134 -12.30 19.22 0.50
N GLU A 135 -12.29 20.13 -0.48
CA GLU A 135 -13.04 20.00 -1.72
C GLU A 135 -12.06 19.65 -2.82
N LYS A 136 -12.29 18.50 -3.47
CA LYS A 136 -11.43 18.00 -4.55
C LYS A 136 -11.44 18.99 -5.71
N PRO A 137 -10.29 19.23 -6.36
CA PRO A 137 -10.26 20.06 -7.55
C PRO A 137 -11.11 19.44 -8.68
N SER A 138 -12.02 20.22 -9.25
CA SER A 138 -13.03 19.79 -10.22
C SER A 138 -12.50 19.45 -11.64
N GLY A 139 -11.22 19.09 -11.77
CA GLY A 139 -10.52 19.05 -13.07
C GLY A 139 -9.69 17.80 -13.37
N GLY A 140 -9.69 16.78 -12.51
CA GLY A 140 -8.99 15.52 -12.78
C GLY A 140 -10.00 14.42 -13.05
N ALA A 141 -10.10 13.96 -14.30
CA ALA A 141 -10.91 12.79 -14.64
C ALA A 141 -10.50 11.60 -13.75
N ASP A 142 -11.40 11.19 -12.85
CA ASP A 142 -11.39 9.86 -12.25
C ASP A 142 -11.92 8.92 -13.34
N THR A 143 -11.02 8.44 -14.21
CA THR A 143 -11.34 7.34 -15.12
C THR A 143 -11.23 6.04 -14.35
N VAL A 144 -12.40 5.43 -14.17
CA VAL A 144 -12.72 4.07 -13.72
C VAL A 144 -11.73 3.02 -14.21
#